data_AF-A0A7T5RA24-F1
#
_entry.id   AF-A0A7T5RA24-F1
#
_cell.length_a   1.000
_cell.length_b   1.000
_cell.length_c   1.000
_cell.angle_alpha   90.00
_cell.angle_beta   90.00
_cell.angle_gamma   90.00
#
_symmetry.space_group_name_H-M   'P 1'
#
loop_
_entity.id
_entity.type
_entity.pdbx_description
1 polymer ?
#
loop_
_entity_poly.entity_id
_entity_poly.type
_entity_poly.pdbx_seq_one_letter_code
_entity_poly.pdbx_strand_id
1 'polypeptide(L)'
;MKKISILFIICYFIFLPKAFASTEYTFPWPGILPDNKLYKIKVLRNKIIEKMIVSPVKKVEFDLLMADKTIYASKLLVDKGEIDLAKDIALKGENYYSILAQDYNKSLQQKKKIPVQLDRKITLAAIKHQEVFKQLEDAVAGENKKTFQIASRFSKINYDFIVSLRNRK
;
A
#
# COMPACT_ATOMS: atom_id res chain seq x y z
N MET A 1 -35.94 -11.03 -36.40
CA MET A 1 -34.79 -11.83 -35.90
C MET A 1 -33.53 -11.03 -35.57
N LYS A 2 -33.42 -9.71 -35.83
CA LYS A 2 -32.20 -8.91 -35.51
C LYS A 2 -32.11 -8.36 -34.07
N LYS A 3 -33.22 -8.31 -33.32
CA LYS A 3 -33.24 -7.73 -31.95
C LYS A 3 -32.64 -8.64 -30.87
N ILE A 4 -32.65 -9.96 -31.06
CA ILE A 4 -32.12 -10.93 -30.08
C ILE A 4 -30.59 -10.92 -30.05
N SER A 5 -29.93 -10.68 -31.20
CA SER A 5 -28.46 -10.58 -31.26
C SER A 5 -27.90 -9.33 -30.60
N ILE A 6 -28.65 -8.22 -30.59
CA ILE A 6 -28.20 -6.97 -29.95
C ILE A 6 -28.23 -7.09 -28.42
N LEU A 7 -29.22 -7.81 -27.88
CA LEU A 7 -29.32 -8.05 -26.43
C LEU A 7 -28.17 -8.92 -25.91
N PHE A 8 -27.72 -9.91 -26.69
CA PHE A 8 -26.58 -10.75 -26.34
C PHE A 8 -25.25 -9.99 -26.34
N ILE A 9 -25.05 -9.05 -27.26
CA ILE A 9 -23.84 -8.21 -27.32
C ILE A 9 -23.79 -7.24 -26.14
N ILE A 10 -24.94 -6.68 -25.73
CA ILE A 10 -25.03 -5.79 -24.56
C ILE A 10 -24.78 -6.59 -23.26
N CYS A 11 -25.33 -7.80 -23.13
CA CYS A 11 -25.03 -8.69 -22.00
C CYS A 11 -23.54 -9.08 -21.94
N TYR A 12 -22.90 -9.32 -23.09
CA TYR A 12 -21.48 -9.67 -23.15
C TYR A 12 -20.58 -8.49 -22.70
N PHE A 13 -20.96 -7.25 -23.01
CA PHE A 13 -20.22 -6.06 -22.55
C PHE A 13 -20.36 -5.79 -21.05
N ILE A 14 -21.51 -6.14 -20.45
CA ILE A 14 -21.74 -6.02 -19.00
C ILE A 14 -20.95 -7.09 -18.23
N PHE A 15 -20.63 -8.22 -18.86
CA PHE A 15 -19.95 -9.36 -18.23
C PHE A 15 -18.46 -9.49 -18.57
N LEU A 16 -17.85 -8.49 -19.20
CA LEU A 16 -16.39 -8.45 -19.34
C LEU A 16 -15.78 -8.41 -17.93
N PRO A 17 -15.00 -9.43 -17.51
CA PRO A 17 -14.26 -9.33 -16.27
C PRO A 17 -13.33 -8.11 -16.41
N LYS A 18 -13.46 -7.16 -15.49
CA LYS A 18 -12.47 -6.09 -15.33
C LYS A 18 -11.14 -6.78 -15.04
N ALA A 19 -10.33 -6.96 -16.07
CA ALA A 19 -8.96 -7.40 -15.92
C ALA A 19 -8.24 -6.29 -15.14
N PHE A 20 -8.17 -6.45 -13.82
CA PHE A 20 -7.28 -5.66 -13.01
C PHE A 20 -5.87 -6.00 -13.49
N ALA A 21 -5.19 -5.03 -14.11
CA ALA A 21 -3.78 -5.15 -14.41
C ALA A 21 -3.03 -5.31 -13.08
N SER A 22 -2.74 -6.55 -12.70
CA SER A 22 -1.93 -6.85 -11.52
C SER A 22 -0.54 -6.28 -11.76
N THR A 23 -0.05 -5.44 -10.86
CA THR A 23 1.32 -4.93 -11.00
C THR A 23 2.30 -6.05 -10.69
N GLU A 24 3.35 -6.21 -11.51
CA GLU A 24 4.52 -7.06 -11.22
C GLU A 24 5.40 -6.42 -10.13
N TYR A 25 4.79 -6.04 -9.00
CA TYR A 25 5.47 -5.54 -7.82
C TYR A 25 5.36 -6.57 -6.70
N THR A 26 6.51 -7.12 -6.31
CA THR A 26 6.60 -8.13 -5.23
C THR A 26 6.87 -7.47 -3.90
N PHE A 27 6.08 -7.79 -2.89
CA PHE A 27 6.36 -7.30 -1.54
C PHE A 27 7.60 -7.96 -0.92
N PRO A 28 8.43 -7.18 -0.21
CA PRO A 28 9.45 -7.71 0.69
C PRO A 28 8.81 -8.49 1.84
N TRP A 29 9.40 -9.61 2.20
CA TRP A 29 8.90 -10.45 3.29
C TRP A 29 8.91 -9.69 4.64
N PRO A 30 7.82 -9.73 5.44
CA PRO A 30 7.69 -8.99 6.68
C PRO A 30 8.54 -9.54 7.83
N GLY A 31 8.98 -10.80 7.76
CA GLY A 31 9.68 -11.47 8.85
C GLY A 31 8.75 -11.75 10.04
N ILE A 32 9.14 -11.32 11.24
CA ILE A 32 8.37 -11.56 12.48
C ILE A 32 7.07 -10.75 12.45
N LEU A 33 5.94 -11.45 12.63
CA LEU A 33 4.61 -10.88 12.71
C LEU A 33 4.30 -10.36 14.13
N PRO A 34 3.30 -9.47 14.28
CA PRO A 34 2.93 -8.84 15.56
C PRO A 34 2.30 -9.77 16.59
N ASP A 35 1.95 -10.98 16.18
CA ASP A 35 1.43 -12.08 17.02
C ASP A 35 2.52 -12.66 17.96
N ASN A 36 3.81 -12.38 17.73
CA ASN A 36 4.92 -12.92 18.51
C ASN A 36 5.54 -11.90 19.49
N LYS A 37 5.93 -12.35 20.68
CA LYS A 37 6.66 -11.55 21.70
C LYS A 37 7.92 -10.86 21.15
N LEU A 38 8.66 -11.51 20.24
CA LEU A 38 9.87 -10.97 19.60
C LEU A 38 9.60 -9.77 18.69
N TYR A 39 8.33 -9.51 18.32
CA TYR A 39 7.96 -8.34 17.53
C TYR A 39 8.36 -7.03 18.20
N LYS A 40 8.33 -6.95 19.53
CA LYS A 40 8.76 -5.75 20.28
C LYS A 40 10.22 -5.40 20.00
N ILE A 41 11.09 -6.41 19.92
CA ILE A 41 12.53 -6.23 19.61
C ILE A 41 12.71 -5.71 18.18
N LYS A 42 11.96 -6.29 17.23
CA LYS A 42 11.95 -5.82 15.83
C LYS A 42 11.51 -4.36 15.74
N VAL A 43 10.44 -3.97 16.44
CA VAL A 43 9.95 -2.59 16.44
C VAL A 43 10.98 -1.63 17.04
N LEU A 44 11.64 -2.01 18.14
CA LEU A 44 12.71 -1.20 18.73
C LEU A 44 13.86 -0.99 17.75
N ARG A 45 14.34 -2.07 17.12
CA ARG A 45 15.39 -2.04 16.10
C ARG A 45 15.03 -1.12 14.94
N ASN A 46 13.78 -1.17 14.46
CA ASN A 46 13.32 -0.29 13.40
C ASN A 46 13.34 1.20 13.82
N LYS A 47 12.90 1.53 15.05
CA LYS A 47 12.95 2.91 15.57
C LYS A 47 14.38 3.44 15.69
N ILE A 48 15.32 2.58 16.10
CA ILE A 48 16.74 2.95 16.17
C ILE A 48 17.26 3.28 14.77
N ILE A 49 17.00 2.41 13.79
CA ILE A 49 17.41 2.62 12.39
C ILE A 49 16.79 3.90 11.84
N GLU A 50 15.49 4.10 12.01
CA GLU A 50 14.77 5.30 11.56
C GLU A 50 15.42 6.58 12.08
N LYS A 51 15.76 6.62 13.38
CA LYS A 51 16.42 7.77 14.01
C LYS A 51 17.84 8.02 13.50
N MET A 52 18.54 6.99 13.03
CA MET A 52 19.88 7.11 12.46
C MET A 52 19.89 7.59 11.01
N ILE A 53 18.74 7.58 10.32
CA ILE A 53 18.64 8.02 8.93
C ILE A 53 18.50 9.55 8.87
N VAL A 54 19.60 10.22 8.50
CA VAL A 54 19.61 11.68 8.36
C VAL A 54 19.15 12.14 6.98
N SER A 55 19.44 11.37 5.93
CA SER A 55 19.14 11.75 4.54
C SER A 55 17.63 11.63 4.24
N PRO A 56 16.97 12.70 3.74
CA PRO A 56 15.55 12.66 3.38
C PRO A 56 15.22 11.58 2.35
N VAL A 57 16.09 11.39 1.35
CA VAL A 57 15.91 10.35 0.32
C VAL A 57 16.01 8.95 0.92
N LYS A 58 16.93 8.74 1.87
CA LYS A 58 17.04 7.46 2.57
C LYS A 58 15.86 7.21 3.49
N LYS A 59 15.25 8.27 4.03
CA LYS A 59 14.04 8.16 4.84
C LYS A 59 12.85 7.68 4.00
N VAL A 60 12.68 8.27 2.81
CA VAL A 60 11.72 7.81 1.79
C VAL A 60 11.91 6.32 1.46
N GLU A 61 13.15 5.86 1.21
CA GLU A 61 13.43 4.43 0.95
C GLU A 61 13.05 3.53 2.14
N PHE A 62 13.38 3.97 3.36
CA PHE A 62 13.10 3.22 4.58
C PHE A 62 11.60 3.11 4.86
N ASP A 63 10.88 4.22 4.74
CA ASP A 63 9.43 4.24 4.98
C ASP A 63 8.67 3.44 3.92
N LEU A 64 9.16 3.41 2.68
CA LEU A 64 8.61 2.55 1.63
C LEU A 64 8.73 1.07 2.04
N LEU A 65 9.92 0.68 2.49
CA LEU A 65 10.18 -0.68 2.94
C LEU A 65 9.32 -1.04 4.16
N MET A 66 9.11 -0.11 5.09
CA MET A 66 8.26 -0.33 6.25
C MET A 66 6.78 -0.45 5.86
N ALA A 67 6.28 0.41 4.97
CA ALA A 67 4.92 0.34 4.46
C ALA A 67 4.65 -1.02 3.79
N ASP A 68 5.48 -1.40 2.83
CA ASP A 68 5.36 -2.66 2.09
C ASP A 68 5.34 -3.88 3.01
N LYS A 69 6.30 -3.97 3.93
CA LYS A 69 6.37 -5.08 4.89
C LYS A 69 5.15 -5.11 5.80
N THR A 70 4.70 -3.95 6.26
CA THR A 70 3.61 -3.88 7.24
C THR A 70 2.27 -4.23 6.56
N ILE A 71 2.03 -3.78 5.34
CA ILE A 71 0.82 -4.14 4.58
C ILE A 71 0.83 -5.63 4.24
N TYR A 72 1.97 -6.19 3.85
CA TYR A 72 2.04 -7.63 3.64
C TYR A 72 1.80 -8.42 4.93
N ALA A 73 2.31 -7.95 6.07
CA ALA A 73 2.02 -8.53 7.38
C ALA A 73 0.52 -8.51 7.71
N SER A 74 -0.19 -7.43 7.39
CA SER A 74 -1.65 -7.36 7.54
C SER A 74 -2.34 -8.48 6.75
N LYS A 75 -1.92 -8.71 5.49
CA LYS A 75 -2.43 -9.82 4.71
C LYS A 75 -2.20 -11.19 5.36
N LEU A 76 -0.98 -11.45 5.81
CA LEU A 76 -0.68 -12.72 6.49
C LEU A 76 -1.48 -12.91 7.78
N LEU A 77 -1.82 -11.83 8.49
CA LEU A 77 -2.67 -11.89 9.68
C LEU A 77 -4.14 -12.19 9.34
N VAL A 78 -4.68 -11.60 8.27
CA VAL A 78 -6.01 -11.97 7.76
C VAL A 78 -6.04 -13.45 7.36
N ASP A 79 -5.01 -13.92 6.65
CA ASP A 79 -4.89 -15.33 6.25
C ASP A 79 -4.81 -16.28 7.46
N LYS A 80 -4.39 -15.79 8.64
CA LYS A 80 -4.37 -16.52 9.91
C LYS A 80 -5.65 -16.39 10.75
N GLY A 81 -6.62 -15.56 10.33
CA GLY A 81 -7.83 -15.28 11.10
C GLY A 81 -7.68 -14.20 12.18
N GLU A 82 -6.51 -13.58 12.31
CA GLU A 82 -6.20 -12.53 13.29
C GLU A 82 -6.68 -11.14 12.78
N ILE A 83 -7.98 -11.03 12.50
CA ILE A 83 -8.56 -9.89 11.75
C ILE A 83 -8.40 -8.56 12.50
N ASP A 84 -8.62 -8.54 13.82
CA ASP A 84 -8.48 -7.30 14.61
C ASP A 84 -7.05 -6.77 14.59
N LEU A 85 -6.08 -7.65 14.77
CA LEU A 85 -4.67 -7.29 14.67
C LEU A 85 -4.30 -6.89 13.23
N ALA A 86 -4.85 -7.55 12.22
CA ALA A 86 -4.62 -7.21 10.83
C ALA A 86 -5.10 -5.79 10.48
N LYS A 87 -6.22 -5.34 11.05
CA LYS A 87 -6.77 -3.99 10.86
C LYS A 87 -5.81 -2.91 11.34
N ASP A 88 -5.27 -3.07 12.55
CA ASP A 88 -4.29 -2.12 13.11
C ASP A 88 -3.02 -2.06 12.26
N ILE A 89 -2.59 -3.22 11.76
CA ILE A 89 -1.39 -3.35 10.95
C ILE A 89 -1.59 -2.78 9.55
N ALA A 90 -2.78 -2.90 8.96
CA ALA A 90 -3.14 -2.25 7.69
C ALA A 90 -3.01 -0.73 7.79
N LEU A 91 -3.64 -0.12 8.80
CA LEU A 91 -3.59 1.32 9.03
C LEU A 91 -2.16 1.80 9.31
N LYS A 92 -1.40 1.03 10.11
CA LYS A 92 0.01 1.35 10.38
C LYS A 92 0.87 1.31 9.12
N GLY A 93 0.63 0.35 8.23
CA GLY A 93 1.33 0.23 6.96
C GLY A 93 1.12 1.46 6.08
N GLU A 94 -0.13 1.90 5.93
CA GLU A 94 -0.46 3.12 5.20
C GLU A 94 0.04 4.38 5.89
N ASN A 95 0.12 4.41 7.22
CA ASN A 95 0.75 5.51 7.93
C ASN A 95 2.24 5.67 7.56
N TYR A 96 3.00 4.57 7.40
CA TYR A 96 4.37 4.65 6.89
C TYR A 96 4.42 5.25 5.49
N TYR A 97 3.47 4.89 4.61
CA TYR A 97 3.41 5.48 3.27
C TYR A 97 3.04 6.96 3.30
N SER A 98 2.16 7.38 4.21
CA SER A 98 1.85 8.80 4.44
C SER A 98 3.08 9.59 4.89
N ILE A 99 3.89 9.03 5.81
CA ILE A 99 5.16 9.64 6.24
C ILE A 99 6.14 9.72 5.08
N LEU A 100 6.27 8.65 4.30
CA LEU A 100 7.06 8.64 3.06
C LEU A 100 6.65 9.79 2.14
N ALA A 101 5.36 10.01 1.92
CA ALA A 101 4.87 11.03 1.01
C ALA A 101 5.24 12.45 1.50
N GLN A 102 5.23 12.66 2.83
CA GLN A 102 5.70 13.90 3.44
C GLN A 102 7.21 14.09 3.26
N ASP A 103 8.02 13.05 3.51
CA ASP A 103 9.48 13.12 3.33
C ASP A 103 9.90 13.24 1.86
N TYR A 104 9.09 12.68 0.94
CA TYR A 104 9.23 12.89 -0.49
C TYR A 104 9.02 14.37 -0.84
N ASN A 105 7.94 15.00 -0.36
CA ASN A 105 7.70 16.43 -0.55
C ASN A 105 8.84 17.28 0.04
N LYS A 106 9.28 16.97 1.26
CA LYS A 106 10.39 17.66 1.93
C LYS A 106 11.68 17.56 1.11
N SER A 107 11.96 16.40 0.54
CA SER A 107 13.12 16.21 -0.35
C SER A 107 13.06 17.14 -1.57
N LEU A 108 11.88 17.27 -2.19
CA LEU A 108 11.68 18.19 -3.32
C LEU A 108 11.86 19.65 -2.91
N GLN A 109 11.30 20.07 -1.77
CA GLN A 109 11.47 21.43 -1.23
C GLN A 109 12.93 21.77 -0.96
N GLN A 110 13.72 20.79 -0.54
CA GLN A 110 15.17 20.93 -0.33
C GLN A 110 15.99 20.78 -1.63
N LYS A 111 15.34 20.79 -2.79
CA LYS A 111 15.96 20.59 -4.12
C LYS A 111 16.77 19.31 -4.23
N LYS A 112 16.48 18.29 -3.41
CA LYS A 112 17.09 16.97 -3.51
C LYS A 112 16.41 16.20 -4.64
N LYS A 113 17.21 15.47 -5.41
CA LYS A 113 16.72 14.62 -6.49
C LYS A 113 16.33 13.26 -5.93
N ILE A 114 15.06 12.87 -6.11
CA ILE A 114 14.63 11.49 -5.88
C ILE A 114 15.12 10.65 -7.08
N PRO A 115 15.84 9.54 -6.86
CA PRO A 115 16.25 8.64 -7.94
C PRO A 115 15.03 8.14 -8.72
N VAL A 116 15.12 8.11 -10.05
CA VAL A 116 14.00 7.70 -10.93
C VAL A 116 13.49 6.30 -10.59
N GLN A 117 14.40 5.38 -10.25
CA GLN A 117 14.07 4.02 -9.86
C GLN A 117 13.27 3.98 -8.55
N LEU A 118 13.61 4.85 -7.59
CA LEU A 118 12.88 4.96 -6.33
C LEU A 118 11.49 5.55 -6.57
N ASP A 119 11.41 6.63 -7.36
CA ASP A 119 10.14 7.26 -7.73
C ASP A 119 9.17 6.29 -8.41
N ARG A 120 9.68 5.46 -9.34
CA ARG A 120 8.91 4.39 -9.98
C ARG A 120 8.44 3.35 -8.96
N LYS A 121 9.32 2.91 -8.05
CA LYS A 121 8.96 1.93 -7.01
C LYS A 121 7.86 2.45 -6.08
N ILE A 122 7.94 3.72 -5.67
CA ILE A 122 6.91 4.37 -4.83
C ILE A 122 5.54 4.27 -5.50
N THR A 123 5.45 4.60 -6.79
CA THR A 123 4.19 4.48 -7.54
C THR A 123 3.68 3.05 -7.64
N LEU A 124 4.56 2.10 -8.01
CA LEU A 124 4.16 0.70 -8.12
C LEU A 124 3.70 0.12 -6.78
N ALA A 125 4.36 0.50 -5.68
CA ALA A 125 4.00 0.10 -4.34
C ALA A 125 2.59 0.58 -3.98
N ALA A 126 2.24 1.86 -4.17
CA ALA A 126 0.88 2.35 -3.88
C ALA A 126 -0.20 1.62 -4.68
N ILE A 127 0.05 1.33 -5.96
CA ILE A 127 -0.89 0.54 -6.76
C ILE A 127 -1.04 -0.87 -6.17
N LYS A 128 0.07 -1.50 -5.76
CA LYS A 128 0.04 -2.82 -5.12
C LYS A 128 -0.64 -2.80 -3.77
N HIS A 129 -0.49 -1.73 -2.99
CA HIS A 129 -1.16 -1.54 -1.70
C HIS A 129 -2.68 -1.52 -1.89
N GLN A 130 -3.17 -0.76 -2.87
CA GLN A 130 -4.58 -0.74 -3.24
C GLN A 130 -5.10 -2.12 -3.68
N GLU A 131 -4.32 -2.85 -4.47
CA GLU A 131 -4.65 -4.23 -4.87
C GLU A 131 -4.76 -5.15 -3.64
N VAL A 132 -3.80 -5.07 -2.72
CA VAL A 132 -3.80 -5.90 -1.51
C VAL A 132 -4.94 -5.51 -0.57
N PHE A 133 -5.24 -4.24 -0.35
CA PHE A 133 -6.41 -3.86 0.44
C PHE A 133 -7.71 -4.32 -0.20
N LYS A 134 -7.80 -4.32 -1.53
CA LYS A 134 -8.96 -4.90 -2.22
C LYS A 134 -9.09 -6.40 -1.93
N GLN A 135 -7.99 -7.15 -1.91
CA GLN A 135 -8.00 -8.56 -1.52
C GLN A 135 -8.44 -8.74 -0.05
N LEU A 136 -7.94 -7.90 0.86
CA LEU A 136 -8.30 -7.96 2.29
C LEU A 136 -9.77 -7.61 2.51
N GLU A 137 -10.28 -6.61 1.80
CA GLU A 137 -11.69 -6.24 1.79
C GLU A 137 -12.59 -7.39 1.34
N ASP A 138 -12.15 -8.19 0.38
CA ASP A 138 -12.93 -9.32 -0.16
C ASP A 138 -12.79 -10.58 0.71
N ALA A 139 -11.72 -10.68 1.50
CA ALA A 139 -11.49 -11.76 2.46
C ALA A 139 -12.25 -11.61 3.79
N VAL A 140 -12.81 -10.43 4.08
CA VAL A 140 -13.54 -10.17 5.34
C VAL A 140 -14.96 -9.66 5.10
N ALA A 141 -15.87 -9.95 6.05
CA ALA A 141 -17.27 -9.54 5.98
C ALA A 141 -17.62 -8.45 7.00
N GLY A 142 -18.73 -7.75 6.74
CA GLY A 142 -19.36 -6.83 7.69
C GLY A 142 -18.48 -5.64 8.07
N GLU A 143 -18.48 -5.29 9.36
CA GLU A 143 -17.78 -4.11 9.87
C GLU A 143 -16.26 -4.18 9.72
N ASN A 144 -15.68 -5.38 9.71
CA ASN A 144 -14.24 -5.58 9.55
C ASN A 144 -13.72 -5.07 8.20
N LYS A 145 -14.58 -5.01 7.18
CA LYS A 145 -14.23 -4.48 5.86
C LYS A 145 -13.95 -2.97 5.89
N LYS A 146 -14.61 -2.23 6.78
CA LYS A 146 -14.53 -0.75 6.83
C LYS A 146 -13.09 -0.26 7.03
N THR A 147 -12.32 -0.93 7.88
CA THR A 147 -10.93 -0.51 8.15
C THR A 147 -10.02 -0.71 6.95
N PHE A 148 -10.17 -1.81 6.20
CA PHE A 148 -9.40 -2.03 4.98
C PHE A 148 -9.80 -1.04 3.86
N GLN A 149 -11.08 -0.65 3.79
CA GLN A 149 -11.54 0.41 2.90
C GLN A 149 -10.92 1.77 3.25
N ILE A 150 -10.80 2.07 4.54
CA ILE A 150 -10.13 3.28 5.03
C ILE A 150 -8.65 3.26 4.64
N ALA A 151 -7.95 2.15 4.86
CA ALA A 151 -6.55 2.00 4.44
C ALA A 151 -6.38 2.14 2.92
N SER A 152 -7.23 1.50 2.13
CA SER A 152 -7.29 1.62 0.66
C SER A 152 -7.48 3.06 0.21
N ARG A 153 -8.33 3.83 0.91
CA ARG A 153 -8.54 5.26 0.64
C ARG A 153 -7.29 6.09 0.94
N PHE A 154 -6.60 5.84 2.05
CA PHE A 154 -5.33 6.50 2.34
C PHE A 154 -4.28 6.21 1.27
N SER A 155 -4.21 4.98 0.79
CA SER A 155 -3.31 4.58 -0.29
C SER A 155 -3.53 5.39 -1.57
N LYS A 156 -4.79 5.62 -1.94
CA LYS A 156 -5.17 6.47 -3.09
C LYS A 156 -4.80 7.94 -2.86
N ILE A 157 -5.14 8.49 -1.69
CA ILE A 157 -4.81 9.88 -1.33
C ILE A 157 -3.30 10.12 -1.40
N ASN A 158 -2.52 9.20 -0.84
CA ASN A 158 -1.07 9.29 -0.84
C ASN A 158 -0.49 9.20 -2.27
N TYR A 159 -1.02 8.30 -3.09
CA TYR A 159 -0.65 8.20 -4.51
C TYR A 159 -0.93 9.52 -5.25
N ASP A 160 -2.16 10.03 -5.14
CA ASP A 160 -2.59 11.26 -5.80
C ASP A 160 -1.75 12.46 -5.34
N PHE A 161 -1.43 12.52 -4.04
CA PHE A 161 -0.55 13.53 -3.49
C PHE A 161 0.84 13.49 -4.14
N ILE A 162 1.48 12.32 -4.21
CA ILE A 162 2.81 12.17 -4.84
C ILE A 162 2.76 12.53 -6.33
N VAL A 163 1.73 12.08 -7.07
CA VAL A 163 1.54 12.45 -8.47
C VAL A 163 1.40 13.97 -8.62
N SER A 164 0.63 14.62 -7.75
CA SER A 164 0.47 16.07 -7.77
C SER A 164 1.79 16.82 -7.56
N LEU A 165 2.71 16.28 -6.77
CA LEU A 165 4.02 16.88 -6.53
C LEU A 165 4.93 16.83 -7.76
N ARG A 166 4.78 15.80 -8.60
CA ARG A 166 5.56 15.67 -9.85
C ARG A 166 5.14 16.70 -10.89
N ASN A 167 3.85 17.00 -10.95
CA ASN A 167 3.27 17.95 -11.90
C ASN A 167 3.47 19.43 -11.53
N ARG A 168 4.03 19.73 -10.34
CA ARG A 168 4.36 21.10 -9.89
C ARG A 168 5.73 21.59 -10.37
N LYS A 169 6.49 20.75 -11.08
CA LYS A 169 7.76 21.12 -11.71
C LYS A 169 7.52 21.55 -13.14
#